data_AF-A0A0T5VWB8-F1
#
_entry.id   AF-A0A0T5VWB8-F1
#
_cell.length_a   1.000
_cell.length_b   1.000
_cell.length_c   1.000
_cell.angle_alpha   90.00
_cell.angle_beta   90.00
_cell.angle_gamma   90.00
#
_symmetry.space_group_name_H-M   'P 1'
#
loop_
_entity.id
_entity.type
_entity.pdbx_description
1 polymer ?
#
loop_
_entity_poly.entity_id
_entity_poly.type
_entity_poly.pdbx_seq_one_letter_code
_entity_poly.pdbx_strand_id
1 'polypeptide(L)'
;MKTFINQLGFKFVVLLLMVVIISSCKKEEDVPTEPARIFKPSDVKITTGETSAKLTWTVPLMSTGKTFKYSIDFSTDSLFATVNYTTTADTAGVTVTEENLAVRTKYYARVKASATESQPESKYIRSSVFQLTGIQLFTAIRDNEIKENNVTLRYTPTVGLTSIVLTPESGTATTVALSTTDASAGLKAIAGLTAGTKYTAELFAGTKSKGIATFTTLAPTTYTVKLNPGDDLAAAIASATNGAIIGLNPGTYTLSATTFITQKTITIKSTSGNPTDTKVNYREIDLEGTGAGVTLSGIEFDGTASASLYFINFIGTQAANGAAATFTNVVVDNCIAHGSITSFLRGDRGTAARDFKITGITVNNSIVYDMGLNGSSAYYTFHVNKMQFNTLTISKSTFYNAGPGLVTASTTYAGDVIPTVAITNSTFNGFGGNAKYALLDANANPINFTILNSIFANTPKSGTVNAAVIRGTGAGSTLKISNSNYFNLFSALTGGTALTFGTATLASNQSINTGWTATTADFTLALGSPLRSAGSTGGPIGDPRWTY
;
A
#
# COMPACT_ATOMS: atom_id res chain seq x y z
N MET A 1 -103.68 -40.69 15.22
CA MET A 1 -102.66 -41.49 15.93
C MET A 1 -101.34 -41.69 15.17
N LYS A 2 -101.30 -41.76 13.82
CA LYS A 2 -100.05 -41.98 13.06
C LYS A 2 -98.99 -40.86 13.15
N THR A 3 -99.37 -39.62 13.47
CA THR A 3 -98.44 -38.48 13.59
C THR A 3 -97.69 -38.42 14.92
N PHE A 4 -98.24 -38.98 16.00
CA PHE A 4 -97.57 -39.01 17.31
C PHE A 4 -96.47 -40.08 17.40
N ILE A 5 -96.62 -41.21 16.71
CA ILE A 5 -95.64 -42.31 16.70
C ILE A 5 -94.37 -41.92 15.93
N ASN A 6 -94.48 -41.16 14.84
CA ASN A 6 -93.33 -40.73 14.05
C ASN A 6 -92.49 -39.65 14.75
N GLN A 7 -93.09 -38.77 15.57
CA GLN A 7 -92.32 -37.80 16.35
C GLN A 7 -91.58 -38.43 17.53
N LEU A 8 -92.12 -39.50 18.13
CA LEU A 8 -91.46 -40.21 19.22
C LEU A 8 -90.30 -41.07 18.70
N GLY A 9 -90.48 -41.74 17.55
CA GLY A 9 -89.42 -42.51 16.89
C GLY A 9 -88.24 -41.66 16.43
N PHE A 10 -88.51 -40.49 15.83
CA PHE A 10 -87.44 -39.57 15.41
C PHE A 10 -86.64 -39.03 16.60
N LYS A 11 -87.31 -38.68 17.71
CA LYS A 11 -86.64 -38.25 18.95
C LYS A 11 -85.82 -39.37 19.59
N PHE A 12 -86.28 -40.62 19.53
CA PHE A 12 -85.52 -41.77 20.03
C PHE A 12 -84.28 -42.06 19.17
N VAL A 13 -84.38 -41.93 17.85
CA VAL A 13 -83.24 -42.09 16.92
C VAL A 13 -82.22 -40.98 17.10
N VAL A 14 -82.65 -39.72 17.30
CA VAL A 14 -81.74 -38.60 17.60
C VAL A 14 -81.05 -38.76 18.96
N LEU A 15 -81.76 -39.27 19.98
CA LEU A 15 -81.17 -39.56 21.29
C LEU A 15 -80.18 -40.73 21.23
N LEU A 16 -80.48 -41.78 20.45
CA LEU A 16 -79.59 -42.91 20.24
C LEU A 16 -78.34 -42.51 19.45
N LEU A 17 -78.47 -41.62 18.44
CA LEU A 17 -77.33 -41.05 17.72
C LEU A 17 -76.47 -40.16 18.62
N MET A 18 -77.06 -39.38 19.54
CA MET A 18 -76.27 -38.61 20.52
C MET A 18 -75.49 -39.50 21.47
N VAL A 19 -76.05 -40.63 21.94
CA VAL A 19 -75.34 -41.56 22.83
C VAL A 19 -74.15 -42.25 22.12
N VAL A 20 -74.27 -42.52 20.81
CA VAL A 20 -73.18 -43.10 20.01
C VAL A 20 -72.04 -42.09 19.77
N ILE A 21 -72.34 -40.79 19.66
CA ILE A 21 -71.31 -39.74 19.50
C ILE A 21 -70.49 -39.54 20.78
N ILE A 22 -71.07 -39.75 21.97
CA ILE A 22 -70.35 -39.58 23.24
C ILE A 22 -69.45 -40.79 23.54
N SER A 23 -69.77 -41.98 22.99
CA SER A 23 -68.99 -43.21 23.22
C SER A 23 -67.82 -43.42 22.24
N SER A 24 -67.70 -42.63 21.17
CA SER A 24 -66.54 -42.64 20.27
C SER A 24 -65.43 -41.67 20.68
N CYS A 25 -65.64 -40.89 21.74
CA CYS A 25 -64.60 -40.07 22.37
C CYS A 25 -63.97 -40.80 23.57
N LYS A 26 -63.45 -42.01 23.36
CA LYS A 26 -62.34 -42.45 24.22
C LYS A 26 -61.14 -41.62 23.77
N LYS A 27 -60.76 -40.61 24.55
CA LYS A 27 -59.38 -40.12 24.51
C LYS A 27 -58.54 -41.32 24.91
N GLU A 28 -57.96 -42.00 23.92
CA GLU A 28 -56.72 -42.70 24.20
C GLU A 28 -55.79 -41.61 24.74
N GLU A 29 -55.39 -41.74 26.00
CA GLU A 29 -54.21 -41.04 26.45
C GLU A 29 -53.09 -41.61 25.58
N ASP A 30 -52.77 -40.88 24.51
CA ASP A 30 -51.56 -41.02 23.71
C ASP A 30 -50.38 -40.74 24.66
N VAL A 31 -50.14 -41.66 25.60
CA VAL A 31 -48.93 -41.68 26.40
C VAL A 31 -47.86 -42.19 25.44
N PRO A 32 -46.93 -41.33 24.99
CA PRO A 32 -45.92 -41.76 24.05
C PRO A 32 -45.16 -42.91 24.70
N THR A 33 -45.09 -44.06 24.03
CA THR A 33 -44.33 -45.22 24.50
C THR A 33 -42.82 -44.95 24.52
N GLU A 34 -42.39 -43.88 23.85
CA GLU A 34 -41.00 -43.44 23.78
C GLU A 34 -40.75 -42.24 24.70
N PRO A 35 -39.63 -42.24 25.44
CA PRO A 35 -39.27 -41.12 26.32
C PRO A 35 -39.14 -39.80 25.54
N ALA A 36 -39.66 -38.72 26.11
CA ALA A 36 -39.62 -37.40 25.50
C ALA A 36 -38.18 -36.95 25.23
N ARG A 37 -37.92 -36.55 23.98
CA ARG A 37 -36.62 -36.06 23.51
C ARG A 37 -36.19 -34.79 24.25
N ILE A 38 -34.88 -34.62 24.46
CA ILE A 38 -34.30 -33.37 24.96
C ILE A 38 -34.62 -32.21 23.99
N PHE A 39 -35.02 -31.06 24.51
CA PHE A 39 -35.19 -29.85 23.69
C PHE A 39 -33.87 -29.44 23.03
N LYS A 40 -33.93 -28.94 21.79
CA LYS A 40 -32.70 -28.46 21.14
C LYS A 40 -32.11 -27.27 21.91
N PRO A 41 -30.78 -27.11 21.95
CA PRO A 41 -30.16 -25.86 22.34
C PRO A 41 -30.65 -24.71 21.46
N SER A 42 -30.47 -23.46 21.93
CA SER A 42 -30.86 -22.26 21.19
C SER A 42 -29.74 -21.21 21.22
N ASP A 43 -29.89 -20.14 20.45
CA ASP A 43 -29.00 -18.97 20.43
C ASP A 43 -27.50 -19.29 20.36
N VAL A 44 -27.09 -20.01 19.30
CA VAL A 44 -25.66 -20.26 19.05
C VAL A 44 -24.99 -18.93 18.73
N LYS A 45 -24.14 -18.45 19.64
CA LYS A 45 -23.33 -17.24 19.50
C LYS A 45 -21.89 -17.63 19.21
N ILE A 46 -21.25 -16.88 18.32
CA ILE A 46 -19.87 -17.12 17.91
C ILE A 46 -19.06 -15.85 18.09
N THR A 47 -17.92 -15.95 18.76
CA THR A 47 -16.90 -14.91 18.83
C THR A 47 -15.62 -15.45 18.19
N THR A 48 -15.19 -14.83 17.09
CA THR A 48 -14.02 -15.24 16.30
C THR A 48 -12.82 -14.36 16.57
N GLY A 49 -11.64 -14.95 16.64
CA GLY A 49 -10.35 -14.28 16.55
C GLY A 49 -9.53 -14.80 15.38
N GLU A 50 -8.22 -14.50 15.39
CA GLU A 50 -7.31 -14.89 14.30
C GLU A 50 -7.13 -16.41 14.20
N THR A 51 -6.94 -17.07 15.34
CA THR A 51 -6.59 -18.50 15.41
C THR A 51 -7.59 -19.33 16.21
N SER A 52 -8.68 -18.74 16.69
CA SER A 52 -9.69 -19.46 17.46
C SER A 52 -11.08 -18.85 17.34
N ALA A 53 -12.10 -19.68 17.57
CA ALA A 53 -13.47 -19.25 17.71
C ALA A 53 -14.08 -19.88 18.97
N LYS A 54 -14.76 -19.06 19.75
CA LYS A 54 -15.55 -19.49 20.90
C LYS A 54 -17.01 -19.52 20.50
N LEU A 55 -17.61 -20.70 20.61
CA LEU A 55 -19.03 -20.93 20.40
C LEU A 55 -19.70 -21.10 21.76
N THR A 56 -20.82 -20.44 21.97
CA THR A 56 -21.69 -20.64 23.13
C THR A 56 -23.13 -20.79 22.69
N TRP A 57 -23.94 -21.44 23.50
CA TRP A 57 -25.37 -21.62 23.22
C TRP A 57 -26.18 -21.58 24.51
N THR A 58 -27.47 -21.28 24.37
CA THR A 58 -28.43 -21.43 25.46
C THR A 58 -28.74 -22.91 25.64
N VAL A 59 -28.67 -23.38 26.89
CA VAL A 59 -28.98 -24.77 27.26
C VAL A 59 -30.42 -25.14 26.89
N PRO A 60 -30.73 -26.43 26.64
CA PRO A 60 -32.09 -26.90 26.39
C PRO A 60 -33.12 -26.35 27.40
N LEU A 61 -34.37 -26.12 26.98
CA LEU A 61 -35.44 -25.81 27.93
C LEU A 61 -35.69 -27.01 28.87
N MET A 62 -36.28 -26.75 30.04
CA MET A 62 -36.58 -27.79 31.07
C MET A 62 -35.32 -28.53 31.57
N SER A 63 -34.23 -27.79 31.74
CA SER A 63 -32.88 -28.29 32.06
C SER A 63 -32.37 -27.94 33.46
N THR A 64 -33.19 -27.29 34.31
CA THR A 64 -32.79 -26.89 35.66
C THR A 64 -32.27 -28.08 36.46
N GLY A 65 -31.03 -27.99 36.96
CA GLY A 65 -30.37 -29.06 37.72
C GLY A 65 -29.85 -30.23 36.88
N LYS A 66 -29.96 -30.19 35.54
CA LYS A 66 -29.43 -31.21 34.63
C LYS A 66 -28.12 -30.74 34.00
N THR A 67 -27.15 -31.63 33.91
CA THR A 67 -25.92 -31.44 33.13
C THR A 67 -26.05 -32.20 31.82
N PHE A 68 -25.82 -31.53 30.69
CA PHE A 68 -25.82 -32.16 29.38
C PHE A 68 -24.43 -32.19 28.78
N LYS A 69 -24.15 -33.28 28.08
CA LYS A 69 -23.07 -33.32 27.08
C LYS A 69 -23.62 -32.86 25.74
N TYR A 70 -22.77 -32.25 24.93
CA TYR A 70 -23.12 -31.74 23.62
C TYR A 70 -22.21 -32.36 22.56
N SER A 71 -22.77 -32.61 21.38
CA SER A 71 -22.03 -32.95 20.16
C SER A 71 -22.12 -31.77 19.20
N ILE A 72 -20.96 -31.36 18.70
CA ILE A 72 -20.79 -30.21 17.83
C ILE A 72 -20.09 -30.65 16.55
N ASP A 73 -20.74 -30.42 15.41
CA ASP A 73 -20.16 -30.65 14.09
C ASP A 73 -19.87 -29.31 13.41
N PHE A 74 -18.77 -29.26 12.67
CA PHE A 74 -18.34 -28.13 11.87
C PHE A 74 -18.24 -28.55 10.40
N SER A 75 -18.79 -27.73 9.50
CA SER A 75 -18.78 -28.00 8.07
C SER A 75 -18.60 -26.72 7.25
N THR A 76 -17.91 -26.80 6.12
CA THR A 76 -17.88 -25.73 5.11
C THR A 76 -19.18 -25.65 4.31
N ASP A 77 -20.03 -26.65 4.41
CA ASP A 77 -21.36 -26.72 3.81
C ASP A 77 -22.45 -26.48 4.86
N SER A 78 -23.34 -25.52 4.59
CA SER A 78 -24.47 -25.20 5.46
C SER A 78 -25.46 -26.35 5.66
N LEU A 79 -25.50 -27.32 4.75
CA LEU A 79 -26.35 -28.52 4.82
C LEU A 79 -25.70 -29.67 5.61
N PHE A 80 -24.39 -29.57 5.87
CA PHE A 80 -23.60 -30.60 6.55
C PHE A 80 -23.64 -31.95 5.82
N ALA A 81 -23.56 -31.94 4.48
CA ALA A 81 -23.38 -33.16 3.70
C ALA A 81 -22.06 -33.87 4.08
N THR A 82 -21.02 -33.08 4.31
CA THR A 82 -19.73 -33.53 4.85
C THR A 82 -19.42 -32.77 6.13
N VAL A 83 -19.05 -33.49 7.19
CA VAL A 83 -18.58 -32.87 8.43
C VAL A 83 -17.05 -32.82 8.40
N ASN A 84 -16.48 -31.62 8.53
CA ASN A 84 -15.03 -31.41 8.51
C ASN A 84 -14.39 -31.71 9.86
N TYR A 85 -15.09 -31.41 10.95
CA TYR A 85 -14.60 -31.63 12.31
C TYR A 85 -15.78 -31.85 13.28
N THR A 86 -15.63 -32.79 14.21
CA THR A 86 -16.60 -33.04 15.28
C THR A 86 -15.89 -32.99 16.62
N THR A 87 -16.56 -32.42 17.61
CA THR A 87 -16.09 -32.40 19.00
C THR A 87 -17.27 -32.49 19.97
N THR A 88 -16.95 -32.60 21.26
CA THR A 88 -17.93 -32.65 22.34
C THR A 88 -17.63 -31.62 23.41
N ALA A 89 -18.66 -31.20 24.13
CA ALA A 89 -18.52 -30.31 25.27
C ALA A 89 -19.42 -30.75 26.43
N ASP A 90 -18.92 -30.63 27.66
CA ASP A 90 -19.70 -30.89 28.89
C ASP A 90 -20.30 -29.60 29.48
N THR A 91 -20.11 -28.46 28.79
CA THR A 91 -20.68 -27.16 29.15
C THR A 91 -21.36 -26.52 27.93
N ALA A 92 -22.08 -25.43 28.13
CA ALA A 92 -22.80 -24.71 27.08
C ALA A 92 -21.89 -23.84 26.18
N GLY A 93 -20.73 -24.38 25.79
CA GLY A 93 -19.80 -23.75 24.89
C GLY A 93 -18.60 -24.63 24.55
N VAL A 94 -17.95 -24.29 23.44
CA VAL A 94 -16.72 -24.92 22.98
C VAL A 94 -15.82 -23.88 22.32
N THR A 95 -14.51 -24.07 22.48
CA THR A 95 -13.52 -23.29 21.73
C THR A 95 -12.85 -24.21 20.73
N VAL A 96 -12.79 -23.77 19.47
CA VAL A 96 -12.04 -24.43 18.40
C VAL A 96 -10.90 -23.53 17.96
N THR A 97 -9.81 -24.12 17.49
CA THR A 97 -8.61 -23.39 17.07
C THR A 97 -8.26 -23.70 15.62
N GLU A 98 -7.20 -23.06 15.12
CA GLU A 98 -6.60 -23.37 13.81
C GLU A 98 -6.05 -24.81 13.70
N GLU A 99 -5.96 -25.56 14.81
CA GLU A 99 -5.68 -27.00 14.79
C GLU A 99 -6.89 -27.82 14.31
N ASN A 100 -8.10 -27.27 14.47
CA ASN A 100 -9.35 -27.96 14.17
C ASN A 100 -9.96 -27.48 12.86
N LEU A 101 -9.92 -26.17 12.62
CA LEU A 101 -10.55 -25.50 11.48
C LEU A 101 -9.52 -24.67 10.73
N ALA A 102 -9.46 -24.81 9.41
CA ALA A 102 -8.55 -24.01 8.60
C ALA A 102 -8.90 -22.52 8.71
N VAL A 103 -7.87 -21.67 8.82
CA VAL A 103 -8.08 -20.22 8.75
C VAL A 103 -8.53 -19.82 7.35
N ARG A 104 -9.12 -18.62 7.25
CA ARG A 104 -9.62 -18.05 5.98
C ARG A 104 -10.67 -18.88 5.25
N THR A 105 -11.24 -19.86 5.95
CA THR A 105 -12.27 -20.77 5.43
C THR A 105 -13.57 -20.53 6.17
N LYS A 106 -14.68 -20.45 5.42
CA LYS A 106 -16.02 -20.29 5.99
C LYS A 106 -16.53 -21.63 6.52
N TYR A 107 -17.03 -21.61 7.74
CA TYR A 107 -17.64 -22.76 8.41
C TYR A 107 -19.03 -22.41 8.96
N TYR A 108 -19.82 -23.46 9.13
CA TYR A 108 -21.05 -23.52 9.89
C TYR A 108 -20.84 -24.53 11.02
N ALA A 109 -21.45 -24.29 12.17
CA ALA A 109 -21.51 -25.24 13.27
C ALA A 109 -22.94 -25.72 13.49
N ARG A 110 -23.10 -26.97 13.95
CA ARG A 110 -24.38 -27.45 14.47
C ARG A 110 -24.17 -28.16 15.81
N VAL A 111 -25.07 -27.91 16.75
CA VAL A 111 -24.98 -28.40 18.13
C VAL A 111 -26.22 -29.19 18.48
N LYS A 112 -26.05 -30.34 19.13
CA LYS A 112 -27.13 -31.08 19.80
C LYS A 112 -26.70 -31.46 21.22
N ALA A 113 -27.65 -31.45 22.17
CA ALA A 113 -27.49 -32.17 23.43
C ALA A 113 -27.55 -33.68 23.18
N SER A 114 -26.57 -34.40 23.71
CA SER A 114 -26.45 -35.87 23.64
C SER A 114 -27.54 -36.54 24.48
N ALA A 115 -27.84 -37.81 24.17
CA ALA A 115 -28.80 -38.60 24.93
C ALA A 115 -28.36 -38.75 26.39
N THR A 116 -29.33 -38.87 27.30
CA THR A 116 -29.13 -39.32 28.68
C THR A 116 -29.67 -40.74 28.82
N GLU A 117 -29.49 -41.37 29.99
CA GLU A 117 -30.06 -42.69 30.28
C GLU A 117 -31.59 -42.74 30.11
N SER A 118 -32.27 -41.60 30.31
CA SER A 118 -33.74 -41.51 30.35
C SER A 118 -34.36 -40.70 29.21
N GLN A 119 -33.56 -40.05 28.35
CA GLN A 119 -34.07 -39.19 27.28
C GLN A 119 -33.22 -39.30 26.00
N PRO A 120 -33.84 -39.43 24.81
CA PRO A 120 -33.13 -39.37 23.54
C PRO A 120 -32.48 -38.00 23.29
N GLU A 121 -31.39 -38.00 22.53
CA GLU A 121 -30.65 -36.80 22.13
C GLU A 121 -31.53 -35.73 21.47
N SER A 122 -31.18 -34.45 21.61
CA SER A 122 -31.94 -33.38 20.97
C SER A 122 -31.76 -33.32 19.45
N LYS A 123 -32.61 -32.56 18.76
CA LYS A 123 -32.35 -32.15 17.37
C LYS A 123 -31.22 -31.11 17.31
N TYR A 124 -30.52 -31.03 16.19
CA TYR A 124 -29.50 -30.01 15.97
C TYR A 124 -30.09 -28.59 15.88
N ILE A 125 -29.37 -27.63 16.44
CA ILE A 125 -29.44 -26.21 16.08
C ILE A 125 -28.21 -25.84 15.25
N ARG A 126 -28.36 -24.96 14.26
CA ARG A 126 -27.26 -24.50 13.39
C ARG A 126 -26.87 -23.08 13.74
N SER A 127 -25.59 -22.75 13.57
CA SER A 127 -25.07 -21.39 13.69
C SER A 127 -25.21 -20.61 12.38
N SER A 128 -24.95 -19.30 12.44
CA SER A 128 -24.56 -18.51 11.28
C SER A 128 -23.18 -18.93 10.77
N VAL A 129 -22.83 -18.51 9.55
CA VAL A 129 -21.49 -18.67 9.01
C VAL A 129 -20.47 -17.91 9.87
N PHE A 130 -19.29 -18.49 10.06
CA PHE A 130 -18.16 -17.87 10.72
C PHE A 130 -16.84 -18.32 10.08
N GLN A 131 -15.74 -17.66 10.43
CA GLN A 131 -14.41 -17.94 9.88
C GLN A 131 -13.35 -17.46 10.86
N LEU A 132 -12.25 -18.21 10.97
CA LEU A 132 -11.04 -17.71 11.62
C LEU A 132 -10.31 -16.78 10.65
N THR A 133 -9.96 -15.56 11.05
CA THR A 133 -9.36 -14.59 10.12
C THR A 133 -7.94 -14.97 9.69
N GLY A 134 -7.22 -15.72 10.53
CA GLY A 134 -5.84 -16.09 10.34
C GLY A 134 -4.87 -14.96 10.66
N ILE A 135 -3.66 -15.32 11.09
CA ILE A 135 -2.56 -14.38 11.33
C ILE A 135 -2.14 -13.73 10.00
N GLN A 136 -1.79 -12.45 10.02
CA GLN A 136 -1.16 -11.74 8.91
C GLN A 136 0.28 -11.36 9.27
N LEU A 137 1.25 -12.12 8.75
CA LEU A 137 2.68 -11.80 8.91
C LEU A 137 3.28 -11.07 7.71
N PHE A 138 2.66 -11.10 6.52
CA PHE A 138 3.18 -10.29 5.41
C PHE A 138 3.09 -8.81 5.76
N THR A 139 4.14 -8.08 5.42
CA THR A 139 4.10 -6.62 5.44
C THR A 139 3.63 -6.11 4.07
N ALA A 140 3.40 -4.80 3.96
CA ALA A 140 2.99 -4.22 2.68
C ALA A 140 4.06 -4.48 1.61
N ILE A 141 3.65 -5.06 0.48
CA ILE A 141 4.53 -5.30 -0.66
C ILE A 141 4.88 -3.94 -1.28
N ARG A 142 6.17 -3.69 -1.47
CA ARG A 142 6.65 -2.43 -2.03
C ARG A 142 6.60 -2.47 -3.55
N ASP A 143 6.21 -1.37 -4.18
CA ASP A 143 6.12 -1.27 -5.64
C ASP A 143 7.46 -1.60 -6.32
N ASN A 144 8.61 -1.16 -5.77
CA ASN A 144 9.93 -1.51 -6.33
C ASN A 144 10.29 -2.99 -6.14
N GLU A 145 9.61 -3.72 -5.28
CA GLU A 145 9.88 -5.14 -5.07
C GLU A 145 9.07 -6.03 -6.01
N ILE A 146 8.15 -5.45 -6.80
CA ILE A 146 7.38 -6.14 -7.83
C ILE A 146 8.05 -5.85 -9.19
N LYS A 147 8.51 -6.91 -9.87
CA LYS A 147 9.12 -6.82 -11.20
C LYS A 147 8.27 -7.55 -12.24
N GLU A 148 8.76 -7.61 -13.47
CA GLU A 148 8.09 -8.32 -14.57
C GLU A 148 8.02 -9.83 -14.30
N ASN A 149 9.09 -10.44 -13.76
CA ASN A 149 9.19 -11.89 -13.60
C ASN A 149 9.62 -12.34 -12.20
N ASN A 150 9.63 -11.42 -11.24
CA ASN A 150 10.02 -11.70 -9.87
C ASN A 150 9.34 -10.75 -8.88
N VAL A 151 9.33 -11.15 -7.62
CA VAL A 151 8.86 -10.34 -6.50
C VAL A 151 9.76 -10.55 -5.29
N THR A 152 9.95 -9.53 -4.46
CA THR A 152 10.41 -9.72 -3.08
C THR A 152 9.24 -9.54 -2.13
N LEU A 153 8.96 -10.57 -1.32
CA LEU A 153 7.95 -10.51 -0.28
C LEU A 153 8.62 -10.37 1.08
N ARG A 154 8.06 -9.53 1.93
CA ARG A 154 8.53 -9.27 3.30
C ARG A 154 7.49 -9.70 4.31
N TYR A 155 7.94 -10.23 5.42
CA TYR A 155 7.10 -10.71 6.51
C TYR A 155 7.80 -10.55 7.85
N THR A 156 7.03 -10.46 8.94
CA THR A 156 7.59 -10.42 10.29
C THR A 156 8.41 -11.70 10.56
N PRO A 157 9.72 -11.59 10.88
CA PRO A 157 10.55 -12.74 11.18
C PRO A 157 9.91 -13.65 12.24
N THR A 158 9.70 -14.91 11.89
CA THR A 158 8.98 -15.87 12.74
C THR A 158 9.58 -17.25 12.58
N VAL A 159 9.94 -17.89 13.68
CA VAL A 159 10.48 -19.26 13.68
C VAL A 159 9.39 -20.25 13.24
N GLY A 160 9.76 -21.20 12.39
CA GLY A 160 8.87 -22.27 11.95
C GLY A 160 8.08 -21.97 10.67
N LEU A 161 8.31 -20.84 10.01
CA LEU A 161 7.85 -20.60 8.64
C LEU A 161 8.56 -21.57 7.68
N THR A 162 7.79 -22.19 6.78
CA THR A 162 8.28 -23.30 5.93
C THR A 162 8.15 -23.03 4.43
N SER A 163 7.15 -22.25 4.00
CA SER A 163 6.92 -22.03 2.56
C SER A 163 6.05 -20.81 2.27
N ILE A 164 6.14 -20.34 1.02
CA ILE A 164 5.19 -19.41 0.41
C ILE A 164 4.60 -20.12 -0.81
N VAL A 165 3.27 -20.18 -0.88
CA VAL A 165 2.54 -20.66 -2.07
C VAL A 165 2.09 -19.46 -2.88
N LEU A 166 2.46 -19.42 -4.16
CA LEU A 166 2.06 -18.41 -5.12
C LEU A 166 1.03 -18.99 -6.07
N THR A 167 -0.22 -18.55 -5.94
CA THR A 167 -1.31 -18.96 -6.81
C THR A 167 -1.59 -17.85 -7.83
N PRO A 168 -1.29 -18.05 -9.12
CA PRO A 168 -1.70 -17.09 -10.15
C PRO A 168 -3.22 -17.12 -10.34
N GLU A 169 -3.79 -16.03 -10.86
CA GLU A 169 -5.22 -15.96 -11.22
C GLU A 169 -5.62 -17.03 -12.25
N SER A 170 -4.66 -17.42 -13.11
CA SER A 170 -4.79 -18.58 -14.01
C SER A 170 -3.49 -19.37 -14.04
N GLY A 171 -3.58 -20.70 -14.08
CA GLY A 171 -2.44 -21.61 -14.09
C GLY A 171 -2.20 -22.32 -12.76
N THR A 172 -1.03 -22.92 -12.62
CA THR A 172 -0.68 -23.78 -11.47
C THR A 172 -0.01 -22.97 -10.37
N ALA A 173 -0.35 -23.28 -9.11
CA ALA A 173 0.32 -22.70 -7.96
C ALA A 173 1.78 -23.20 -7.85
N THR A 174 2.68 -22.30 -7.47
CA THR A 174 4.10 -22.61 -7.23
C THR A 174 4.41 -22.50 -5.75
N THR A 175 5.00 -23.55 -5.18
CA THR A 175 5.46 -23.54 -3.78
C THR A 175 6.93 -23.20 -3.71
N VAL A 176 7.26 -22.15 -2.96
CA VAL A 176 8.63 -21.73 -2.65
C VAL A 176 8.93 -22.13 -1.21
N ALA A 177 9.95 -22.96 -1.00
CA ALA A 177 10.39 -23.32 0.35
C ALA A 177 11.10 -22.14 1.03
N LEU A 178 10.89 -22.02 2.34
CA LEU A 178 11.61 -21.11 3.22
C LEU A 178 12.59 -21.92 4.07
N SER A 179 13.86 -21.53 4.00
CA SER A 179 14.88 -22.00 4.93
C SER A 179 14.74 -21.31 6.29
N THR A 180 15.45 -21.81 7.30
CA THR A 180 15.53 -21.14 8.61
C THR A 180 16.15 -19.74 8.50
N THR A 181 17.07 -19.52 7.55
CA THR A 181 17.64 -18.20 7.23
C THR A 181 16.61 -17.27 6.60
N ASP A 182 15.77 -17.76 5.69
CA ASP A 182 14.69 -16.94 5.13
C ASP A 182 13.67 -16.55 6.21
N ALA A 183 13.33 -17.48 7.11
CA ALA A 183 12.38 -17.27 8.19
C ALA A 183 12.86 -16.23 9.21
N SER A 184 14.17 -16.19 9.49
CA SER A 184 14.78 -15.19 10.39
C SER A 184 15.05 -13.84 9.71
N ALA A 185 15.33 -13.83 8.40
CA ALA A 185 15.53 -12.60 7.64
C ALA A 185 14.23 -11.81 7.41
N GLY A 186 13.07 -12.47 7.40
CA GLY A 186 11.79 -11.81 7.18
C GLY A 186 11.57 -11.34 5.73
N LEU A 187 12.28 -11.93 4.77
CA LEU A 187 12.11 -11.61 3.36
C LEU A 187 12.46 -12.79 2.46
N LYS A 188 11.81 -12.87 1.30
CA LYS A 188 12.11 -13.85 0.25
C LYS A 188 12.00 -13.22 -1.13
N ALA A 189 13.08 -13.27 -1.90
CA ALA A 189 13.05 -12.99 -3.33
C ALA A 189 12.61 -14.24 -4.10
N ILE A 190 11.65 -14.07 -5.00
CA ILE A 190 11.02 -15.16 -5.77
C ILE A 190 11.05 -14.78 -7.24
N ALA A 191 11.73 -15.59 -8.05
CA ALA A 191 11.85 -15.39 -9.50
C ALA A 191 11.01 -16.42 -10.28
N GLY A 192 10.96 -16.28 -11.61
CA GLY A 192 10.27 -17.20 -12.51
C GLY A 192 8.76 -16.97 -12.59
N LEU A 193 8.28 -15.79 -12.21
CA LEU A 193 6.89 -15.41 -12.34
C LEU A 193 6.55 -15.00 -13.76
N THR A 194 5.28 -15.13 -14.12
CA THR A 194 4.75 -14.64 -15.40
C THR A 194 4.47 -13.15 -15.29
N ALA A 195 4.85 -12.37 -16.30
CA ALA A 195 4.62 -10.93 -16.36
C ALA A 195 3.14 -10.58 -16.51
N GLY A 196 2.74 -9.40 -16.01
CA GLY A 196 1.36 -8.91 -16.05
C GLY A 196 0.33 -9.79 -15.35
N THR A 197 0.75 -10.66 -14.43
CA THR A 197 -0.08 -11.70 -13.81
C THR A 197 -0.35 -11.36 -12.34
N LYS A 198 -1.61 -11.46 -11.94
CA LYS A 198 -2.03 -11.32 -10.54
C LYS A 198 -1.76 -12.63 -9.79
N TYR A 199 -1.09 -12.51 -8.64
CA TYR A 199 -0.77 -13.60 -7.74
C TYR A 199 -1.42 -13.39 -6.36
N THR A 200 -1.85 -14.48 -5.75
CA THR A 200 -2.07 -14.59 -4.31
C THR A 200 -0.90 -15.34 -3.69
N ALA A 201 -0.16 -14.67 -2.82
CA ALA A 201 0.88 -15.26 -2.00
C ALA A 201 0.31 -15.66 -0.64
N GLU A 202 0.54 -16.89 -0.22
CA GLU A 202 0.15 -17.38 1.10
C GLU A 202 1.36 -17.96 1.82
N LEU A 203 1.64 -17.47 3.03
CA LEU A 203 2.78 -17.85 3.86
C LEU A 203 2.36 -18.97 4.81
N PHE A 204 3.18 -20.01 4.96
CA PHE A 204 2.87 -21.17 5.77
C PHE A 204 3.93 -21.48 6.83
N ALA A 205 3.45 -22.01 7.96
CA ALA A 205 4.23 -22.76 8.95
C ALA A 205 3.70 -24.20 8.98
N GLY A 206 4.38 -25.11 8.27
CA GLY A 206 3.86 -26.43 7.96
C GLY A 206 2.62 -26.33 7.07
N THR A 207 1.47 -26.74 7.59
CA THR A 207 0.16 -26.65 6.90
C THR A 207 -0.66 -25.42 7.29
N LYS A 208 -0.19 -24.62 8.25
CA LYS A 208 -0.93 -23.49 8.81
C LYS A 208 -0.62 -22.20 8.07
N SER A 209 -1.64 -21.53 7.56
CA SER A 209 -1.53 -20.23 6.91
C SER A 209 -1.25 -19.11 7.93
N LYS A 210 -0.19 -18.35 7.71
CA LYS A 210 0.33 -17.27 8.58
C LYS A 210 0.38 -15.90 7.90
N GLY A 211 -0.10 -15.80 6.66
CA GLY A 211 -0.23 -14.52 5.99
C GLY A 211 -0.74 -14.70 4.57
N ILE A 212 -1.46 -13.71 4.07
CA ILE A 212 -1.93 -13.68 2.70
C ILE A 212 -1.71 -12.29 2.10
N ALA A 213 -1.16 -12.22 0.90
CA ALA A 213 -0.97 -10.98 0.19
C ALA A 213 -1.27 -11.17 -1.30
N THR A 214 -1.64 -10.10 -1.98
CA THR A 214 -1.86 -10.13 -3.43
C THR A 214 -1.04 -9.06 -4.09
N PHE A 215 -0.48 -9.38 -5.26
CA PHE A 215 0.25 -8.44 -6.10
C PHE A 215 0.07 -8.80 -7.57
N THR A 216 0.39 -7.87 -8.45
CA THR A 216 0.38 -8.10 -9.90
C THR A 216 1.78 -7.80 -10.43
N THR A 217 2.45 -8.77 -11.06
CA THR A 217 3.74 -8.54 -11.71
C THR A 217 3.62 -7.48 -12.80
N LEU A 218 4.72 -6.78 -13.09
CA LEU A 218 4.72 -5.73 -14.12
C LEU A 218 4.47 -6.34 -15.50
N ALA A 219 3.84 -5.57 -16.39
CA ALA A 219 3.68 -5.96 -17.79
C ALA A 219 5.06 -6.12 -18.47
N PRO A 220 5.20 -7.07 -19.41
CA PRO A 220 6.46 -7.28 -20.09
C PRO A 220 6.85 -6.05 -20.92
N THR A 221 8.13 -5.66 -20.86
CA THR A 221 8.62 -4.52 -21.64
C THR A 221 9.12 -4.95 -23.02
N THR A 222 8.63 -4.30 -24.07
CA THR A 222 9.19 -4.42 -25.42
C THR A 222 10.26 -3.35 -25.63
N TYR A 223 11.52 -3.76 -25.57
CA TYR A 223 12.66 -2.87 -25.75
C TYR A 223 12.92 -2.61 -27.24
N THR A 224 13.16 -1.35 -27.61
CA THR A 224 13.64 -0.99 -28.95
C THR A 224 15.08 -1.46 -29.15
N VAL A 225 15.91 -1.33 -28.10
CA VAL A 225 17.28 -1.84 -28.06
C VAL A 225 17.62 -2.23 -26.62
N LYS A 226 18.46 -3.26 -26.45
CA LYS A 226 19.08 -3.61 -25.18
C LYS A 226 20.58 -3.43 -25.31
N LEU A 227 21.17 -2.73 -24.36
CA LEU A 227 22.60 -2.48 -24.28
C LEU A 227 23.20 -3.30 -23.14
N ASN A 228 24.49 -3.62 -23.29
CA ASN A 228 25.36 -4.16 -22.27
C ASN A 228 26.41 -3.11 -21.87
N PRO A 229 27.03 -3.23 -20.69
CA PRO A 229 28.17 -2.39 -20.33
C PRO A 229 29.25 -2.44 -21.42
N GLY A 230 29.72 -1.27 -21.85
CA GLY A 230 30.65 -1.10 -22.97
C GLY A 230 30.00 -0.66 -24.28
N ASP A 231 28.69 -0.85 -24.44
CA ASP A 231 27.94 -0.28 -25.57
C ASP A 231 27.79 1.24 -25.43
N ASP A 232 27.66 1.93 -26.56
CA ASP A 232 27.54 3.38 -26.62
C ASP A 232 26.10 3.85 -26.32
N LEU A 233 25.84 4.12 -25.04
CA LEU A 233 24.56 4.65 -24.57
C LEU A 233 24.24 6.03 -25.19
N ALA A 234 25.23 6.88 -25.40
CA ALA A 234 25.02 8.22 -25.97
C ALA A 234 24.55 8.10 -27.43
N ALA A 235 25.18 7.24 -28.22
CA ALA A 235 24.77 6.97 -29.60
C ALA A 235 23.37 6.33 -29.67
N ALA A 236 23.04 5.42 -28.74
CA ALA A 236 21.69 4.84 -28.66
C ALA A 236 20.63 5.91 -28.36
N ILE A 237 20.91 6.84 -27.43
CA ILE A 237 20.02 7.97 -27.13
C ILE A 237 19.89 8.89 -28.35
N ALA A 238 20.98 9.22 -29.03
CA ALA A 238 20.97 10.11 -30.19
C ALA A 238 20.16 9.52 -31.34
N SER A 239 20.33 8.23 -31.64
CA SER A 239 19.66 7.53 -32.75
C SER A 239 18.23 7.08 -32.44
N ALA A 240 17.83 7.06 -31.16
CA ALA A 240 16.49 6.64 -30.76
C ALA A 240 15.38 7.45 -31.45
N THR A 241 14.36 6.76 -31.96
CA THR A 241 13.13 7.37 -32.44
C THR A 241 12.25 7.85 -31.28
N ASN A 242 11.30 8.75 -31.56
CA ASN A 242 10.30 9.11 -30.56
C ASN A 242 9.53 7.87 -30.07
N GLY A 243 9.38 7.75 -28.75
CA GLY A 243 8.76 6.61 -28.08
C GLY A 243 9.69 5.40 -27.83
N ALA A 244 10.97 5.45 -28.22
CA ALA A 244 11.88 4.32 -28.04
C ALA A 244 12.12 3.97 -26.57
N ILE A 245 12.28 2.67 -26.30
CA ILE A 245 12.62 2.12 -24.99
C ILE A 245 14.01 1.49 -25.07
N ILE A 246 14.99 2.13 -24.43
CA ILE A 246 16.38 1.67 -24.33
C ILE A 246 16.51 0.87 -23.02
N GLY A 247 16.80 -0.41 -23.15
CA GLY A 247 17.05 -1.33 -22.04
C GLY A 247 18.52 -1.37 -21.68
N LEU A 248 18.85 -1.27 -20.39
CA LEU A 248 20.22 -1.43 -19.89
C LEU A 248 20.32 -2.74 -19.10
N ASN A 249 21.12 -3.68 -19.58
CA ASN A 249 21.48 -4.84 -18.76
C ASN A 249 22.36 -4.40 -17.57
N PRO A 250 22.34 -5.15 -16.44
CA PRO A 250 23.13 -4.81 -15.26
C PRO A 250 24.60 -4.51 -15.57
N GLY A 251 25.14 -3.53 -14.86
CA GLY A 251 26.50 -3.02 -14.98
C GLY A 251 26.55 -1.50 -15.15
N THR A 252 27.71 -0.98 -15.55
CA THR A 252 28.00 0.46 -15.56
C THR A 252 28.09 1.02 -16.98
N TYR A 253 27.40 2.13 -17.21
CA TYR A 253 27.41 2.91 -18.45
C TYR A 253 27.92 4.32 -18.17
N THR A 254 28.36 5.02 -19.20
CA THR A 254 28.91 6.38 -19.09
C THR A 254 28.29 7.32 -20.11
N LEU A 255 27.87 8.48 -19.64
CA LEU A 255 27.48 9.66 -20.40
C LEU A 255 28.41 10.81 -19.98
N SER A 256 29.66 10.79 -20.45
CA SER A 256 30.73 11.69 -20.00
C SER A 256 30.57 13.15 -20.48
N ALA A 257 29.74 13.36 -21.50
CA ALA A 257 29.36 14.67 -22.02
C ALA A 257 27.86 14.91 -21.84
N THR A 258 27.44 16.18 -21.98
CA THR A 258 26.02 16.53 -22.01
C THR A 258 25.31 15.69 -23.06
N THR A 259 24.23 15.02 -22.63
CA THR A 259 23.44 14.11 -23.46
C THR A 259 22.13 14.79 -23.83
N PHE A 260 21.86 14.92 -25.13
CA PHE A 260 20.68 15.61 -25.63
C PHE A 260 19.58 14.63 -26.04
N ILE A 261 18.37 14.86 -25.54
CA ILE A 261 17.14 14.21 -25.99
C ILE A 261 16.35 15.27 -26.76
N THR A 262 16.58 15.35 -28.06
CA THR A 262 16.07 16.43 -28.91
C THR A 262 14.71 16.07 -29.52
N GLN A 263 13.69 16.86 -29.20
CA GLN A 263 12.34 16.83 -29.79
C GLN A 263 11.70 15.43 -29.83
N LYS A 264 11.98 14.62 -28.80
CA LYS A 264 11.47 13.25 -28.66
C LYS A 264 11.30 12.86 -27.20
N THR A 265 10.40 11.93 -26.95
CA THR A 265 10.25 11.27 -25.67
C THR A 265 10.86 9.88 -25.76
N ILE A 266 11.77 9.52 -24.84
CA ILE A 266 12.33 8.17 -24.77
C ILE A 266 12.24 7.60 -23.35
N THR A 267 12.34 6.28 -23.23
CA THR A 267 12.51 5.59 -21.96
C THR A 267 13.90 4.99 -21.87
N ILE A 268 14.60 5.21 -20.75
CA ILE A 268 15.84 4.50 -20.39
C ILE A 268 15.54 3.68 -19.14
N LYS A 269 15.61 2.36 -19.26
CA LYS A 269 15.15 1.42 -18.23
C LYS A 269 16.16 0.31 -17.98
N SER A 270 16.45 0.02 -16.73
CA SER A 270 17.17 -1.21 -16.36
C SER A 270 16.34 -2.45 -16.69
N THR A 271 16.97 -3.47 -17.27
CA THR A 271 16.30 -4.75 -17.56
C THR A 271 16.10 -5.61 -16.31
N SER A 272 16.88 -5.40 -15.24
CA SER A 272 16.64 -6.00 -13.91
C SER A 272 15.60 -5.21 -13.11
N GLY A 273 15.48 -3.92 -13.41
CA GLY A 273 14.70 -2.97 -12.63
C GLY A 273 15.30 -2.68 -11.26
N ASN A 274 16.56 -3.04 -10.99
CA ASN A 274 17.21 -2.81 -9.72
C ASN A 274 18.26 -1.70 -9.85
N PRO A 275 18.05 -0.52 -9.25
CA PRO A 275 18.98 0.59 -9.40
C PRO A 275 20.38 0.29 -8.83
N THR A 276 20.53 -0.67 -7.91
CA THR A 276 21.85 -0.97 -7.31
C THR A 276 22.75 -1.84 -8.19
N ASP A 277 22.23 -2.40 -9.28
CA ASP A 277 23.01 -3.23 -10.21
C ASP A 277 23.13 -2.63 -11.63
N THR A 278 22.44 -1.52 -11.90
CA THR A 278 22.47 -0.83 -13.19
C THR A 278 22.80 0.64 -12.96
N LYS A 279 24.00 1.07 -13.35
CA LYS A 279 24.54 2.40 -13.06
C LYS A 279 24.87 3.19 -14.32
N VAL A 280 24.55 4.48 -14.32
CA VAL A 280 24.94 5.45 -15.35
C VAL A 280 25.70 6.60 -14.69
N ASN A 281 26.99 6.72 -15.01
CA ASN A 281 27.76 7.92 -14.69
C ASN A 281 27.37 9.01 -15.70
N TYR A 282 26.83 10.14 -15.25
CA TYR A 282 26.29 11.16 -16.16
C TYR A 282 26.90 12.54 -15.94
N ARG A 283 27.07 13.28 -17.03
CA ARG A 283 27.40 14.71 -17.01
C ARG A 283 26.17 15.58 -16.89
N GLU A 284 25.20 15.43 -17.80
CA GLU A 284 23.95 16.19 -17.82
C GLU A 284 22.99 15.51 -18.83
N ILE A 285 21.69 15.48 -18.53
CA ILE A 285 20.65 15.06 -19.48
C ILE A 285 19.84 16.29 -19.86
N ASP A 286 20.01 16.76 -21.10
CA ASP A 286 19.35 17.92 -21.65
C ASP A 286 18.14 17.49 -22.48
N LEU A 287 16.95 17.95 -22.08
CA LEU A 287 15.75 17.87 -22.88
C LEU A 287 15.70 19.09 -23.80
N GLU A 288 15.79 18.85 -25.10
CA GLU A 288 15.96 19.91 -26.11
C GLU A 288 14.71 20.05 -26.98
N GLY A 289 14.06 21.21 -26.89
CA GLY A 289 12.99 21.64 -27.79
C GLY A 289 11.63 20.98 -27.58
N THR A 290 10.67 21.40 -28.39
CA THR A 290 9.28 20.94 -28.31
C THR A 290 9.17 19.44 -28.58
N GLY A 291 8.48 18.72 -27.70
CA GLY A 291 8.33 17.28 -27.76
C GLY A 291 9.36 16.49 -26.94
N ALA A 292 10.42 17.14 -26.43
CA ALA A 292 11.40 16.44 -25.60
C ALA A 292 10.82 15.98 -24.25
N GLY A 293 11.18 14.78 -23.81
CA GLY A 293 10.83 14.23 -22.50
C GLY A 293 11.53 12.91 -22.24
N VAL A 294 11.43 12.40 -21.01
CA VAL A 294 12.16 11.19 -20.62
C VAL A 294 11.47 10.43 -19.50
N THR A 295 11.48 9.10 -19.60
CA THR A 295 11.22 8.20 -18.48
C THR A 295 12.50 7.46 -18.13
N LEU A 296 12.92 7.56 -16.87
CA LEU A 296 14.08 6.88 -16.30
C LEU A 296 13.59 5.88 -15.27
N SER A 297 14.00 4.61 -15.36
CA SER A 297 13.50 3.58 -14.46
C SER A 297 14.53 2.54 -14.04
N GLY A 298 14.63 2.30 -12.72
CA GLY A 298 15.40 1.17 -12.18
C GLY A 298 16.92 1.35 -12.26
N ILE A 299 17.43 2.59 -12.32
CA ILE A 299 18.85 2.90 -12.59
C ILE A 299 19.41 3.80 -11.47
N GLU A 300 20.66 3.54 -11.07
CA GLU A 300 21.48 4.53 -10.36
C GLU A 300 22.10 5.51 -11.35
N PHE A 301 21.85 6.79 -11.16
CA PHE A 301 22.49 7.90 -11.85
C PHE A 301 23.47 8.59 -10.91
N ASP A 302 24.75 8.54 -11.26
CA ASP A 302 25.85 9.15 -10.51
C ASP A 302 26.46 10.33 -11.26
N GLY A 303 26.25 11.53 -10.73
CA GLY A 303 26.76 12.78 -11.31
C GLY A 303 28.18 13.13 -10.87
N THR A 304 28.70 12.46 -9.84
CA THR A 304 30.00 12.81 -9.23
C THR A 304 31.14 12.54 -10.19
N ALA A 305 31.11 11.38 -10.86
CA ALA A 305 32.16 10.93 -11.77
C ALA A 305 32.35 11.84 -12.99
N SER A 306 31.31 12.59 -13.40
CA SER A 306 31.39 13.49 -14.55
C SER A 306 31.24 14.97 -14.19
N ALA A 307 31.30 15.33 -12.90
CA ALA A 307 31.11 16.69 -12.40
C ALA A 307 29.79 17.32 -12.90
N SER A 308 28.68 16.61 -12.71
CA SER A 308 27.36 17.06 -13.14
C SER A 308 26.94 18.38 -12.49
N LEU A 309 26.39 19.27 -13.31
CA LEU A 309 25.71 20.47 -12.82
C LEU A 309 24.25 20.17 -12.45
N TYR A 310 23.54 19.48 -13.33
CA TYR A 310 22.12 19.19 -13.23
C TYR A 310 21.86 17.73 -13.59
N PHE A 311 20.91 17.09 -12.92
CA PHE A 311 20.46 15.78 -13.37
C PHE A 311 19.62 15.88 -14.64
N ILE A 312 18.60 16.75 -14.63
CA ILE A 312 17.80 17.10 -15.80
C ILE A 312 17.86 18.61 -16.06
N ASN A 313 18.23 19.00 -17.28
CA ASN A 313 18.23 20.39 -17.75
C ASN A 313 17.26 20.52 -18.94
N PHE A 314 16.58 21.66 -19.05
CA PHE A 314 15.68 21.96 -20.15
C PHE A 314 16.26 23.10 -20.99
N ILE A 315 16.36 22.91 -22.31
CA ILE A 315 16.81 23.93 -23.25
C ILE A 315 15.86 24.04 -24.44
N GLY A 316 15.77 25.24 -25.02
CA GLY A 316 15.05 25.47 -26.27
C GLY A 316 15.73 24.78 -27.45
N THR A 317 16.98 25.18 -27.69
CA THR A 317 17.89 24.56 -28.66
C THR A 317 19.33 24.77 -28.18
N GLN A 318 20.28 23.97 -28.65
CA GLN A 318 21.71 24.18 -28.35
C GLN A 318 22.25 25.55 -28.83
N ALA A 319 21.71 26.09 -29.93
CA ALA A 319 22.10 27.41 -30.45
C ALA A 319 21.46 28.57 -29.65
N ALA A 320 20.29 28.34 -29.07
CA ALA A 320 19.53 29.32 -28.30
C ALA A 320 18.82 28.63 -27.14
N ASN A 321 19.54 28.44 -26.04
CA ASN A 321 19.06 27.68 -24.88
C ASN A 321 17.74 28.21 -24.31
N GLY A 322 17.42 29.50 -24.49
CA GLY A 322 16.18 30.12 -24.01
C GLY A 322 15.04 30.19 -25.01
N ALA A 323 15.16 29.60 -26.20
CA ALA A 323 14.09 29.58 -27.20
C ALA A 323 12.87 28.81 -26.67
N ALA A 324 11.66 29.31 -26.92
CA ALA A 324 10.44 28.71 -26.40
C ALA A 324 10.28 27.23 -26.80
N ALA A 325 9.84 26.40 -25.87
CA ALA A 325 9.68 24.96 -26.04
C ALA A 325 8.55 24.41 -25.16
N THR A 326 7.78 23.46 -25.72
CA THR A 326 6.79 22.68 -24.97
C THR A 326 7.27 21.25 -24.81
N PHE A 327 7.73 20.91 -23.61
CA PHE A 327 8.22 19.60 -23.23
C PHE A 327 7.07 18.64 -22.92
N THR A 328 7.33 17.36 -23.11
CA THR A 328 6.48 16.27 -22.62
C THR A 328 6.88 15.92 -21.18
N ASN A 329 6.52 14.73 -20.68
CA ASN A 329 6.71 14.42 -19.26
C ASN A 329 8.15 14.03 -18.92
N VAL A 330 8.53 14.33 -17.67
CA VAL A 330 9.69 13.73 -17.01
C VAL A 330 9.21 12.76 -15.94
N VAL A 331 9.69 11.52 -16.00
CA VAL A 331 9.39 10.48 -15.02
C VAL A 331 10.71 9.87 -14.54
N VAL A 332 10.93 9.89 -13.22
CA VAL A 332 12.05 9.21 -12.55
C VAL A 332 11.45 8.22 -11.57
N ASP A 333 11.53 6.94 -11.88
CA ASP A 333 10.84 5.88 -11.15
C ASP A 333 11.79 4.79 -10.68
N ASN A 334 11.77 4.46 -9.38
CA ASN A 334 12.63 3.41 -8.83
C ASN A 334 14.12 3.63 -9.17
N CYS A 335 14.55 4.89 -9.11
CA CYS A 335 15.93 5.30 -9.40
C CYS A 335 16.67 5.70 -8.13
N ILE A 336 17.99 5.66 -8.21
CA ILE A 336 18.86 6.38 -7.30
C ILE A 336 19.48 7.49 -8.13
N ALA A 337 19.37 8.76 -7.73
CA ALA A 337 19.97 9.87 -8.46
C ALA A 337 20.76 10.74 -7.49
N HIS A 338 22.03 10.98 -7.79
CA HIS A 338 22.88 11.76 -6.90
C HIS A 338 24.00 12.51 -7.62
N GLY A 339 24.64 13.42 -6.87
CA GLY A 339 25.92 14.01 -7.25
C GLY A 339 25.85 15.20 -8.22
N SER A 340 24.67 15.80 -8.46
CA SER A 340 24.59 17.05 -9.23
C SER A 340 24.83 18.28 -8.35
N ILE A 341 25.82 19.09 -8.71
CA ILE A 341 26.26 20.20 -7.84
C ILE A 341 25.28 21.36 -7.77
N THR A 342 24.42 21.55 -8.78
CA THR A 342 23.53 22.73 -8.85
C THR A 342 22.11 22.39 -8.43
N SER A 343 21.46 21.42 -9.09
CA SER A 343 20.12 20.98 -8.73
C SER A 343 19.79 19.61 -9.32
N PHE A 344 18.66 19.03 -8.90
CA PHE A 344 18.11 17.84 -9.53
C PHE A 344 17.50 18.20 -10.89
N LEU A 345 16.75 19.32 -10.97
CA LEU A 345 16.09 19.75 -12.19
C LEU A 345 16.16 21.27 -12.36
N ARG A 346 16.44 21.71 -13.60
CA ARG A 346 16.47 23.13 -13.98
C ARG A 346 15.58 23.42 -15.20
N GLY A 347 14.54 24.22 -15.00
CA GLY A 347 13.56 24.63 -16.01
C GLY A 347 13.48 26.13 -16.30
N ASP A 348 14.45 26.95 -15.88
CA ASP A 348 14.35 28.42 -15.91
C ASP A 348 15.07 29.13 -17.07
N ARG A 349 15.48 28.37 -18.09
CA ARG A 349 16.27 28.94 -19.20
C ARG A 349 15.45 29.71 -20.23
N GLY A 350 14.12 29.58 -20.25
CA GLY A 350 13.25 30.37 -21.11
C GLY A 350 13.55 31.87 -21.01
N THR A 351 13.68 32.53 -22.16
CA THR A 351 14.01 33.95 -22.22
C THR A 351 12.92 34.76 -21.50
N ALA A 352 11.67 34.55 -21.88
CA ALA A 352 10.49 35.10 -21.24
C ALA A 352 9.84 34.08 -20.29
N ALA A 353 9.01 34.60 -19.37
CA ALA A 353 8.16 33.75 -18.56
C ALA A 353 7.19 32.96 -19.46
N ARG A 354 7.06 31.66 -19.21
CA ARG A 354 6.24 30.68 -19.95
C ARG A 354 6.75 30.26 -21.32
N ASP A 355 7.96 30.69 -21.71
CA ASP A 355 8.61 30.16 -22.91
C ASP A 355 8.81 28.64 -22.80
N PHE A 356 9.06 28.15 -21.58
CA PHE A 356 9.08 26.73 -21.30
C PHE A 356 7.76 26.27 -20.70
N LYS A 357 7.21 25.21 -21.28
CA LYS A 357 5.99 24.56 -20.78
C LYS A 357 6.22 23.06 -20.64
N ILE A 358 5.64 22.45 -19.62
CA ILE A 358 5.63 21.00 -19.41
C ILE A 358 4.29 20.57 -18.83
N THR A 359 3.86 19.34 -19.10
CA THR A 359 2.67 18.80 -18.44
C THR A 359 3.02 18.33 -17.02
N GLY A 360 3.82 17.27 -16.89
CA GLY A 360 4.12 16.64 -15.60
C GLY A 360 5.59 16.33 -15.37
N ILE A 361 6.01 16.52 -14.12
CA ILE A 361 7.28 16.04 -13.56
C ILE A 361 6.93 15.05 -12.44
N THR A 362 7.41 13.82 -12.53
CA THR A 362 7.16 12.76 -11.54
C THR A 362 8.45 12.16 -11.02
N VAL A 363 8.61 12.13 -9.70
CA VAL A 363 9.64 11.35 -9.01
C VAL A 363 8.94 10.36 -8.09
N ASN A 364 9.01 9.08 -8.43
CA ASN A 364 8.35 8.01 -7.68
C ASN A 364 9.36 6.97 -7.22
N ASN A 365 9.15 6.44 -6.01
CA ASN A 365 9.87 5.26 -5.53
C ASN A 365 11.42 5.41 -5.57
N SER A 366 11.92 6.63 -5.47
CA SER A 366 13.31 6.97 -5.81
C SER A 366 14.07 7.51 -4.60
N ILE A 367 15.39 7.37 -4.65
CA ILE A 367 16.32 7.98 -3.69
C ILE A 367 17.06 9.11 -4.41
N VAL A 368 16.95 10.32 -3.90
CA VAL A 368 17.63 11.50 -4.44
C VAL A 368 18.52 12.10 -3.36
N TYR A 369 19.81 12.22 -3.61
CA TYR A 369 20.71 12.80 -2.61
C TYR A 369 21.90 13.54 -3.19
N ASP A 370 22.56 14.33 -2.34
CA ASP A 370 23.73 15.14 -2.72
C ASP A 370 23.45 16.05 -3.91
N MET A 371 22.29 16.70 -3.91
CA MET A 371 21.84 17.61 -4.96
C MET A 371 21.93 19.07 -4.48
N GLY A 372 22.67 19.91 -5.19
CA GLY A 372 22.74 21.35 -4.89
C GLY A 372 23.84 21.75 -3.89
N LEU A 373 24.97 21.04 -3.91
CA LEU A 373 26.16 21.39 -3.13
C LEU A 373 25.87 21.50 -1.62
N ASN A 374 25.21 20.47 -1.08
CA ASN A 374 24.90 20.33 0.35
C ASN A 374 24.15 21.54 0.92
N GLY A 375 23.16 22.07 0.20
CA GLY A 375 22.38 23.23 0.66
C GLY A 375 22.93 24.60 0.24
N SER A 376 24.07 24.66 -0.46
CA SER A 376 24.77 25.93 -0.74
C SER A 376 24.60 26.43 -2.19
N SER A 377 24.01 25.64 -3.08
CA SER A 377 23.68 26.07 -4.45
C SER A 377 22.80 27.32 -4.45
N ALA A 378 22.79 28.08 -5.55
CA ALA A 378 21.82 29.18 -5.74
C ALA A 378 20.43 28.67 -6.20
N TYR A 379 20.35 27.41 -6.65
CA TYR A 379 19.18 26.81 -7.26
C TYR A 379 18.48 25.86 -6.28
N TYR A 380 17.15 25.82 -6.32
CA TYR A 380 16.38 24.81 -5.61
C TYR A 380 16.58 23.44 -6.27
N THR A 381 16.28 22.36 -5.54
CA THR A 381 16.29 20.99 -6.07
C THR A 381 15.45 20.89 -7.34
N PHE A 382 14.24 21.45 -7.32
CA PHE A 382 13.40 21.68 -8.50
C PHE A 382 13.32 23.17 -8.78
N HIS A 383 14.15 23.64 -9.72
CA HIS A 383 14.22 25.05 -10.09
C HIS A 383 13.43 25.31 -11.36
N VAL A 384 12.16 25.69 -11.23
CA VAL A 384 11.23 25.86 -12.36
C VAL A 384 10.70 27.29 -12.48
N ASN A 385 11.50 28.27 -12.04
CA ASN A 385 11.22 29.69 -12.30
C ASN A 385 11.01 29.90 -13.80
N LYS A 386 10.00 30.67 -14.22
CA LYS A 386 9.59 30.88 -15.63
C LYS A 386 8.96 29.70 -16.37
N MET A 387 9.08 28.46 -15.91
CA MET A 387 8.41 27.33 -16.57
C MET A 387 6.94 27.26 -16.15
N GLN A 388 6.05 27.05 -17.11
CA GLN A 388 4.68 26.64 -16.84
C GLN A 388 4.61 25.12 -16.72
N PHE A 389 4.03 24.61 -15.64
CA PHE A 389 3.82 23.18 -15.42
C PHE A 389 2.42 22.90 -14.90
N ASN A 390 1.87 21.72 -15.16
CA ASN A 390 0.59 21.33 -14.56
C ASN A 390 0.83 20.60 -13.23
N THR A 391 1.76 19.63 -13.21
CA THR A 391 2.05 18.82 -12.02
C THR A 391 3.54 18.63 -11.77
N LEU A 392 3.91 18.68 -10.49
CA LEU A 392 5.15 18.12 -9.95
C LEU A 392 4.76 17.16 -8.82
N THR A 393 5.04 15.88 -8.98
CA THR A 393 4.68 14.84 -8.02
C THR A 393 5.92 14.16 -7.49
N ILE A 394 6.05 14.10 -6.16
CA ILE A 394 7.05 13.30 -5.46
C ILE A 394 6.29 12.30 -4.60
N SER A 395 6.46 11.01 -4.86
CA SER A 395 5.77 9.97 -4.12
C SER A 395 6.69 8.82 -3.73
N LYS A 396 6.48 8.24 -2.55
CA LYS A 396 7.22 7.04 -2.11
C LYS A 396 8.74 7.18 -2.22
N SER A 397 9.24 8.40 -2.07
CA SER A 397 10.62 8.76 -2.39
C SER A 397 11.34 9.40 -1.21
N THR A 398 12.66 9.26 -1.19
CA THR A 398 13.52 9.84 -0.16
C THR A 398 14.46 10.86 -0.76
N PHE A 399 14.51 12.05 -0.16
CA PHE A 399 15.43 13.11 -0.51
C PHE A 399 16.31 13.43 0.70
N TYR A 400 17.63 13.36 0.57
CA TYR A 400 18.50 13.79 1.65
C TYR A 400 19.75 14.50 1.16
N ASN A 401 20.28 15.39 1.99
CA ASN A 401 21.41 16.24 1.58
C ASN A 401 21.13 16.98 0.25
N ALA A 402 19.89 17.45 0.09
CA ALA A 402 19.40 18.11 -1.11
C ALA A 402 18.95 19.53 -0.78
N GLY A 403 19.22 20.50 -1.65
CA GLY A 403 18.83 21.90 -1.44
C GLY A 403 19.94 22.87 -1.80
N PRO A 404 19.69 24.19 -1.72
CA PRO A 404 19.16 24.98 -0.58
C PRO A 404 17.64 25.00 -0.34
N GLY A 405 16.81 24.55 -1.26
CA GLY A 405 15.35 24.54 -1.09
C GLY A 405 14.72 23.54 -2.05
N LEU A 406 13.51 23.07 -1.76
CA LEU A 406 12.91 21.98 -2.51
C LEU A 406 12.32 22.40 -3.87
N VAL A 407 11.30 23.28 -3.90
CA VAL A 407 10.68 23.76 -5.16
C VAL A 407 10.69 25.30 -5.25
N THR A 408 11.04 25.86 -6.41
CA THR A 408 10.78 27.27 -6.73
C THR A 408 10.08 27.46 -8.07
N ALA A 409 9.05 28.30 -8.06
CA ALA A 409 8.24 28.74 -9.20
C ALA A 409 7.85 30.23 -9.00
N SER A 410 8.85 31.06 -8.70
CA SER A 410 8.68 32.40 -8.13
C SER A 410 8.56 33.54 -9.16
N THR A 411 8.95 33.32 -10.42
CA THR A 411 8.75 34.32 -11.49
C THR A 411 7.27 34.46 -11.79
N THR A 412 6.70 35.64 -11.53
CA THR A 412 5.26 35.87 -11.68
C THR A 412 4.82 35.94 -13.13
N TYR A 413 3.77 35.19 -13.48
CA TYR A 413 3.11 35.25 -14.79
C TYR A 413 1.65 34.78 -14.71
N ALA A 414 0.85 35.12 -15.72
CA ALA A 414 -0.49 34.55 -15.89
C ALA A 414 -0.37 33.17 -16.56
N GLY A 415 -0.53 32.09 -15.78
CA GLY A 415 -0.47 30.71 -16.26
C GLY A 415 -1.79 30.24 -16.87
N ASP A 416 -1.72 29.22 -17.74
CA ASP A 416 -2.92 28.59 -18.32
C ASP A 416 -3.69 27.74 -17.28
N VAL A 417 -3.01 27.30 -16.21
CA VAL A 417 -3.55 26.51 -15.10
C VAL A 417 -2.91 26.94 -13.78
N ILE A 418 -3.55 26.62 -12.65
CA ILE A 418 -2.90 26.68 -11.33
C ILE A 418 -2.07 25.40 -11.16
N PRO A 419 -0.73 25.47 -11.12
CA PRO A 419 0.14 24.30 -10.98
C PRO A 419 -0.10 23.57 -9.67
N THR A 420 0.08 22.25 -9.68
CA THR A 420 0.06 21.41 -8.47
C THR A 420 1.43 20.82 -8.17
N VAL A 421 1.88 20.98 -6.93
CA VAL A 421 3.03 20.29 -6.35
C VAL A 421 2.50 19.38 -5.25
N ALA A 422 2.65 18.06 -5.42
CA ALA A 422 2.15 17.05 -4.51
C ALA A 422 3.27 16.14 -4.01
N ILE A 423 3.43 16.06 -2.69
CA ILE A 423 4.42 15.24 -2.01
C ILE A 423 3.69 14.25 -1.12
N THR A 424 3.83 12.94 -1.39
CA THR A 424 3.08 11.90 -0.68
C THR A 424 3.95 10.74 -0.25
N ASN A 425 3.81 10.28 1.00
CA ASN A 425 4.55 9.11 1.48
C ASN A 425 6.06 9.23 1.21
N SER A 426 6.66 10.37 1.55
CA SER A 426 8.06 10.67 1.24
C SER A 426 8.84 11.13 2.46
N THR A 427 10.16 10.90 2.43
CA THR A 427 11.08 11.26 3.53
C THR A 427 12.09 12.30 3.04
N PHE A 428 12.21 13.42 3.75
CA PHE A 428 13.17 14.49 3.49
C PHE A 428 14.07 14.71 4.70
N ASN A 429 15.39 14.73 4.52
CA ASN A 429 16.31 14.92 5.64
C ASN A 429 17.55 15.72 5.28
N GLY A 430 17.95 16.68 6.11
CA GLY A 430 19.17 17.44 5.89
C GLY A 430 19.07 18.28 4.62
N PHE A 431 18.16 19.25 4.62
CA PHE A 431 17.90 20.14 3.50
C PHE A 431 17.85 21.60 3.96
N GLY A 432 17.73 22.55 3.03
CA GLY A 432 17.67 23.96 3.38
C GLY A 432 19.04 24.65 3.39
N GLY A 433 19.11 25.86 2.85
CA GLY A 433 20.26 26.75 2.98
C GLY A 433 20.12 28.01 2.15
N ASN A 434 21.23 28.76 2.01
CA ASN A 434 21.35 29.93 1.14
C ASN A 434 20.20 30.96 1.24
N ALA A 435 19.70 31.20 2.46
CA ALA A 435 18.58 32.10 2.77
C ALA A 435 17.32 31.83 1.92
N LYS A 436 17.08 30.58 1.54
CA LYS A 436 15.92 30.15 0.75
C LYS A 436 14.74 29.73 1.63
N TYR A 437 13.55 29.72 1.06
CA TYR A 437 12.40 29.02 1.63
C TYR A 437 12.62 27.51 1.45
N ALA A 438 12.71 26.77 2.54
CA ALA A 438 13.19 25.39 2.50
C ALA A 438 12.30 24.43 1.69
N LEU A 439 10.99 24.64 1.67
CA LEU A 439 10.03 23.77 0.98
C LEU A 439 9.51 24.36 -0.34
N LEU A 440 9.00 25.58 -0.32
CA LEU A 440 8.39 26.20 -1.50
C LEU A 440 8.66 27.70 -1.58
N ASP A 441 9.02 28.15 -2.77
CA ASP A 441 8.95 29.55 -3.16
C ASP A 441 8.18 29.74 -4.48
N ALA A 442 6.91 30.10 -4.38
CA ALA A 442 6.04 30.47 -5.51
C ALA A 442 5.80 31.99 -5.62
N ASN A 443 6.35 32.80 -4.71
CA ASN A 443 6.08 34.24 -4.64
C ASN A 443 4.56 34.53 -4.74
N ALA A 444 4.13 35.41 -5.65
CA ALA A 444 2.73 35.76 -5.89
C ALA A 444 2.05 34.91 -6.98
N ASN A 445 2.67 33.82 -7.47
CA ASN A 445 1.99 32.90 -8.39
C ASN A 445 0.95 32.05 -7.64
N PRO A 446 -0.26 31.84 -8.21
CA PRO A 446 -1.19 30.85 -7.71
C PRO A 446 -0.57 29.45 -7.77
N ILE A 447 -0.68 28.67 -6.70
CA ILE A 447 -0.17 27.30 -6.65
C ILE A 447 -0.95 26.40 -5.69
N ASN A 448 -1.12 25.14 -6.05
CA ASN A 448 -1.57 24.09 -5.15
C ASN A 448 -0.35 23.33 -4.62
N PHE A 449 -0.05 23.41 -3.33
CA PHE A 449 1.05 22.71 -2.68
C PHE A 449 0.54 21.82 -1.57
N THR A 450 0.75 20.51 -1.69
CA THR A 450 0.32 19.53 -0.69
C THR A 450 1.46 18.63 -0.26
N ILE A 451 1.64 18.47 1.05
CA ILE A 451 2.43 17.41 1.66
C ILE A 451 1.50 16.50 2.47
N LEU A 452 1.51 15.20 2.18
CA LEU A 452 0.67 14.20 2.84
C LEU A 452 1.49 12.99 3.25
N ASN A 453 1.21 12.42 4.43
CA ASN A 453 1.81 11.18 4.89
C ASN A 453 3.36 11.16 4.81
N SER A 454 4.02 12.29 5.01
CA SER A 454 5.47 12.44 4.74
C SER A 454 6.24 12.84 6.00
N ILE A 455 7.56 12.67 5.98
CA ILE A 455 8.47 13.08 7.05
C ILE A 455 9.46 14.08 6.49
N PHE A 456 9.69 15.19 7.20
CA PHE A 456 10.70 16.17 6.81
C PHE A 456 11.45 16.70 8.04
N ALA A 457 12.79 16.64 7.99
CA ALA A 457 13.62 16.90 9.16
C ALA A 457 14.94 17.59 8.85
N ASN A 458 15.49 18.22 9.89
CA ASN A 458 16.85 18.74 9.95
C ASN A 458 17.14 19.85 8.90
N THR A 459 16.70 21.06 9.21
CA THR A 459 17.07 22.29 8.49
C THR A 459 17.80 23.28 9.41
N PRO A 460 18.66 24.16 8.85
CA PRO A 460 19.18 24.11 7.49
C PRO A 460 20.30 23.06 7.37
N LYS A 461 20.58 22.61 6.15
CA LYS A 461 21.76 21.82 5.84
C LYS A 461 23.02 22.68 5.83
N SER A 462 22.93 23.89 5.31
CA SER A 462 24.02 24.87 5.31
C SER A 462 23.52 26.30 5.55
N GLY A 463 24.35 27.12 6.19
CA GLY A 463 24.07 28.53 6.42
C GLY A 463 22.73 28.77 7.13
N THR A 464 21.86 29.56 6.48
CA THR A 464 20.54 29.93 6.98
C THR A 464 19.45 29.64 5.97
N VAL A 465 18.21 29.54 6.45
CA VAL A 465 16.98 29.55 5.64
C VAL A 465 16.04 30.64 6.14
N ASN A 466 15.04 30.99 5.34
CA ASN A 466 13.99 31.90 5.79
C ASN A 466 13.22 31.28 6.97
N ALA A 467 12.74 32.14 7.88
CA ALA A 467 11.95 31.72 9.05
C ALA A 467 10.63 31.03 8.66
N ALA A 468 10.07 31.36 7.49
CA ALA A 468 8.99 30.59 6.89
C ALA A 468 9.56 29.55 5.92
N VAL A 469 9.09 28.30 5.96
CA VAL A 469 9.49 27.26 5.00
C VAL A 469 8.83 27.42 3.63
N ILE A 470 7.72 28.16 3.56
CA ILE A 470 6.89 28.33 2.37
C ILE A 470 6.62 29.82 2.12
N ARG A 471 6.81 30.25 0.88
CA ARG A 471 6.23 31.49 0.33
C ARG A 471 5.32 31.14 -0.86
N GLY A 472 4.03 31.43 -0.72
CA GLY A 472 3.03 31.28 -1.79
C GLY A 472 1.82 32.15 -1.49
N THR A 473 1.83 33.38 -2.00
CA THR A 473 0.82 34.41 -1.70
C THR A 473 -0.10 34.72 -2.88
N GLY A 474 0.03 34.00 -3.99
CA GLY A 474 -0.83 34.19 -5.15
C GLY A 474 -2.29 33.88 -4.85
N ALA A 475 -3.21 34.72 -5.33
CA ALA A 475 -4.64 34.50 -5.17
C ALA A 475 -5.06 33.15 -5.77
N GLY A 476 -5.88 32.39 -5.04
CA GLY A 476 -6.29 31.03 -5.42
C GLY A 476 -5.29 29.92 -5.07
N SER A 477 -4.19 30.23 -4.38
CA SER A 477 -3.26 29.21 -3.88
C SER A 477 -3.91 28.35 -2.78
N THR A 478 -3.64 27.04 -2.82
CA THR A 478 -3.98 26.10 -1.75
C THR A 478 -2.70 25.51 -1.18
N LEU A 479 -2.43 25.73 0.10
CA LEU A 479 -1.22 25.24 0.77
C LEU A 479 -1.62 24.35 1.95
N LYS A 480 -1.25 23.07 1.92
CA LYS A 480 -1.65 22.10 2.95
C LYS A 480 -0.52 21.12 3.30
N ILE A 481 -0.35 20.88 4.60
CA ILE A 481 0.49 19.79 5.11
C ILE A 481 -0.36 18.98 6.08
N SER A 482 -0.54 17.69 5.81
CA SER A 482 -1.38 16.85 6.66
C SER A 482 -0.83 15.45 6.88
N ASN A 483 -1.19 14.83 8.01
CA ASN A 483 -0.78 13.48 8.39
C ASN A 483 0.73 13.26 8.24
N SER A 484 1.54 14.30 8.50
CA SER A 484 2.98 14.29 8.26
C SER A 484 3.73 14.53 9.57
N ASN A 485 5.02 14.22 9.60
CA ASN A 485 5.87 14.47 10.77
C ASN A 485 7.01 15.42 10.43
N TYR A 486 7.31 16.32 11.35
CA TYR A 486 8.44 17.23 11.20
C TYR A 486 9.15 17.54 12.49
N PHE A 487 10.46 17.63 12.44
CA PHE A 487 11.29 17.91 13.60
C PHE A 487 12.63 18.53 13.18
N ASN A 488 13.28 19.21 14.13
CA ASN A 488 14.55 19.89 13.92
C ASN A 488 14.55 20.85 12.71
N LEU A 489 13.46 21.60 12.54
CA LEU A 489 13.38 22.62 11.51
C LEU A 489 13.74 23.98 12.10
N PHE A 490 14.99 24.42 11.90
CA PHE A 490 15.50 25.70 12.37
C PHE A 490 15.94 26.60 11.22
N SER A 491 16.05 27.90 11.50
CA SER A 491 16.47 28.94 10.54
C SER A 491 17.98 29.05 10.35
N ALA A 492 18.78 28.54 11.29
CA ALA A 492 20.24 28.55 11.25
C ALA A 492 20.81 27.30 11.94
N LEU A 493 22.03 26.89 11.54
CA LEU A 493 22.75 25.76 12.14
C LEU A 493 23.03 25.93 13.65
N THR A 494 23.19 27.17 14.10
CA THR A 494 23.44 27.50 15.51
C THR A 494 22.65 28.74 15.88
N GLY A 495 21.96 28.72 17.02
CA GLY A 495 21.13 29.84 17.48
C GLY A 495 19.90 30.15 16.61
N GLY A 496 19.53 29.24 15.69
CA GLY A 496 18.35 29.38 14.84
C GLY A 496 17.04 29.25 15.61
N THR A 497 16.00 29.91 15.10
CA THR A 497 14.63 29.79 15.60
C THR A 497 13.88 28.69 14.87
N ALA A 498 12.87 28.11 15.53
CA ALA A 498 12.00 27.13 14.89
C ALA A 498 11.27 27.76 13.68
N LEU A 499 11.19 27.00 12.58
CA LEU A 499 10.55 27.48 11.37
C LEU A 499 9.02 27.46 11.45
N THR A 500 8.40 28.36 10.69
CA THR A 500 6.95 28.46 10.53
C THR A 500 6.52 27.98 9.15
N PHE A 501 5.26 27.56 9.01
CA PHE A 501 4.70 27.06 7.75
C PHE A 501 3.98 28.13 6.92
N GLY A 502 4.23 29.42 7.22
CA GLY A 502 3.57 30.53 6.55
C GLY A 502 2.04 30.42 6.66
N THR A 503 1.35 30.50 5.52
CA THR A 503 -0.11 30.41 5.40
C THR A 503 -0.62 28.99 5.15
N ALA A 504 0.23 27.96 5.21
CA ALA A 504 -0.19 26.59 4.97
C ALA A 504 -1.11 26.07 6.08
N THR A 505 -2.19 25.38 5.68
CA THR A 505 -3.06 24.66 6.62
C THR A 505 -2.38 23.40 7.11
N LEU A 506 -2.28 23.24 8.43
CA LEU A 506 -1.71 22.06 9.09
C LEU A 506 -2.83 21.18 9.67
N ALA A 507 -2.83 19.88 9.39
CA ALA A 507 -3.86 18.97 9.92
C ALA A 507 -3.29 17.58 10.28
N SER A 508 -3.54 17.11 11.50
CA SER A 508 -3.12 15.78 11.96
C SER A 508 -1.61 15.51 11.82
N ASN A 509 -0.78 16.56 11.90
CA ASN A 509 0.67 16.43 11.85
C ASN A 509 1.26 16.09 13.22
N GLN A 510 2.43 15.45 13.20
CA GLN A 510 3.21 15.08 14.37
C GLN A 510 4.54 15.87 14.39
N SER A 511 5.17 15.93 15.56
CA SER A 511 6.51 16.50 15.73
C SER A 511 7.42 15.59 16.55
N ILE A 512 7.36 14.29 16.26
CA ILE A 512 8.16 13.25 16.91
C ILE A 512 9.58 13.29 16.33
N ASN A 513 10.55 13.57 17.20
CA ASN A 513 11.96 13.47 16.86
C ASN A 513 12.39 11.99 16.87
N THR A 514 12.83 11.50 15.72
CA THR A 514 13.26 10.10 15.53
C THR A 514 14.74 9.87 15.87
N GLY A 515 15.47 10.93 16.27
CA GLY A 515 16.91 10.90 16.48
C GLY A 515 17.74 11.07 15.19
N TRP A 516 17.09 11.27 14.04
CA TRP A 516 17.83 11.54 12.80
C TRP A 516 18.56 12.88 12.87
N THR A 517 19.77 12.91 12.33
CA THR A 517 20.57 14.13 12.14
C THR A 517 20.60 14.49 10.65
N ALA A 518 21.16 15.65 10.31
CA ALA A 518 21.31 16.09 8.92
C ALA A 518 22.24 15.20 8.06
N THR A 519 22.88 14.17 8.63
CA THR A 519 23.73 13.19 7.93
C THR A 519 23.15 11.78 7.93
N THR A 520 22.02 11.54 8.59
CA THR A 520 21.31 10.26 8.51
C THR A 520 20.95 9.96 7.06
N ALA A 521 21.23 8.73 6.60
CA ALA A 521 20.90 8.21 5.27
C ALA A 521 20.06 6.92 5.31
N ASP A 522 20.03 6.24 6.47
CA ASP A 522 19.06 5.18 6.77
C ASP A 522 17.95 5.76 7.64
N PHE A 523 16.74 5.79 7.11
CA PHE A 523 15.59 6.39 7.76
C PHE A 523 14.64 5.34 8.34
N THR A 524 15.10 4.11 8.55
CA THR A 524 14.28 3.03 9.10
C THR A 524 13.61 3.47 10.41
N LEU A 525 12.28 3.39 10.43
CA LEU A 525 11.49 3.72 11.61
C LEU A 525 11.58 2.57 12.62
N ALA A 526 11.79 2.87 13.90
CA ALA A 526 11.75 1.85 14.94
C ALA A 526 10.40 1.10 15.00
N LEU A 527 10.39 -0.19 15.36
CA LEU A 527 9.21 -1.05 15.36
C LEU A 527 8.04 -0.48 16.21
N GLY A 528 8.35 0.15 17.34
CA GLY A 528 7.37 0.78 18.23
C GLY A 528 7.07 2.26 17.92
N SER A 529 7.56 2.79 16.79
CA SER A 529 7.36 4.20 16.45
C SER A 529 5.88 4.49 16.16
N PRO A 530 5.27 5.53 16.78
CA PRO A 530 3.92 5.97 16.42
C PRO A 530 3.78 6.39 14.96
N LEU A 531 4.90 6.72 14.29
CA LEU A 531 4.90 7.12 12.88
C LEU A 531 4.58 5.95 11.93
N ARG A 532 4.62 4.70 12.40
CA ARG A 532 4.22 3.52 11.62
C ARG A 532 2.69 3.39 11.45
N SER A 533 1.88 4.19 12.17
CA SER A 533 0.42 4.19 12.09
C SER A 533 -0.23 5.59 12.00
N ALA A 534 0.57 6.65 11.84
CA ALA A 534 0.09 8.04 11.85
C ALA A 534 -0.51 8.53 10.51
N GLY A 535 -0.46 7.71 9.47
CA GLY A 535 -0.91 8.06 8.13
C GLY A 535 -2.43 8.19 8.03
N SER A 536 -2.89 8.87 6.98
CA SER A 536 -4.32 9.15 6.73
C SER A 536 -5.21 7.90 6.61
N THR A 537 -4.61 6.73 6.37
CA THR A 537 -5.29 5.43 6.28
C THR A 537 -5.00 4.51 7.48
N GLY A 538 -4.38 5.04 8.54
CA GLY A 538 -3.88 4.26 9.69
C GLY A 538 -2.58 3.52 9.44
N GLY A 539 -1.99 3.67 8.25
CA GLY A 539 -0.67 3.14 7.88
C GLY A 539 0.49 4.07 8.24
N PRO A 540 1.72 3.77 7.79
CA PRO A 540 2.89 4.57 8.08
C PRO A 540 2.95 5.87 7.30
N ILE A 541 3.74 6.81 7.82
CA ILE A 541 4.13 8.03 7.11
C ILE A 541 5.61 7.97 6.73
N GLY A 542 6.01 8.81 5.78
CA GLY A 542 7.33 8.78 5.16
C GLY A 542 7.39 7.82 3.97
N ASP A 543 8.59 7.68 3.41
CA ASP A 543 8.87 6.71 2.37
C ASP A 543 8.67 5.27 2.88
N PRO A 544 7.77 4.47 2.26
CA PRO A 544 7.46 3.11 2.70
C PRO A 544 8.68 2.17 2.77
N ARG A 545 9.76 2.47 2.05
CA ARG A 545 11.01 1.69 2.10
C ARG A 545 11.62 1.65 3.49
N TRP A 546 11.34 2.64 4.33
CA TRP A 546 11.87 2.74 5.68
C TRP A 546 10.91 2.26 6.76
N THR A 547 9.73 1.80 6.38
CA THR A 547 8.73 1.41 7.35
C THR A 547 8.86 -0.03 7.79
N TYR A 548 9.15 -0.98 6.90
CA TYR A 548 8.92 -2.41 7.19
C TYR A 548 10.18 -3.26 7.22
#